data_AF-A0A2P4Y3E4-F1
#
_entry.id   AF-A0A2P4Y3E4-F1
#
_cell.length_a   1.000
_cell.length_b   1.000
_cell.length_c   1.000
_cell.angle_alpha   90.00
_cell.angle_beta   90.00
_cell.angle_gamma   90.00
#
_symmetry.space_group_name_H-M   'P 1'
#
loop_
_entity.id
_entity.type
_entity.pdbx_description
1 polymer ?
#
loop_
_entity_poly.entity_id
_entity_poly.type
_entity_poly.pdbx_seq_one_letter_code
_entity_poly.pdbx_strand_id
1 'polypeptide(L)'
;MIKIIHILRKGDYFGEMALLQHTKRSATTVALTWVQIHVLCRQDLDYVKELYPTQAAIVESEITKYKHMKSGFEGYLHLCHLRA
;
A
#
# COMPACT_ATOMS: atom_id res chain seq x y z
N MET A 1 -13.39 -7.24 -17.86
CA MET A 1 -12.00 -7.51 -18.31
C MET A 1 -11.08 -7.32 -17.12
N ILE A 2 -10.03 -8.14 -16.95
CA ILE A 2 -8.98 -7.92 -15.95
C ILE A 2 -7.83 -7.18 -16.64
N LYS A 3 -7.31 -6.11 -16.03
CA LYS A 3 -6.16 -5.35 -16.55
C LYS A 3 -5.01 -5.42 -15.54
N ILE A 4 -3.82 -5.81 -15.99
CA ILE A 4 -2.58 -5.69 -15.22
C ILE A 4 -2.11 -4.24 -15.31
N ILE A 5 -1.70 -3.68 -14.17
CA ILE A 5 -1.32 -2.26 -14.04
C ILE A 5 0.06 -2.04 -13.40
N HIS A 6 0.54 -2.99 -12.60
CA HIS A 6 1.91 -2.97 -12.05
C HIS A 6 2.35 -4.40 -11.72
N ILE A 7 3.64 -4.68 -11.95
CA ILE A 7 4.30 -5.91 -11.48
C ILE A 7 5.24 -5.49 -10.35
N LEU A 8 5.15 -6.18 -9.21
CA LEU A 8 5.95 -5.89 -8.02
C LEU A 8 7.18 -6.81 -7.95
N ARG A 9 8.24 -6.32 -7.33
CA ARG A 9 9.53 -7.00 -7.11
C ARG A 9 9.93 -6.96 -5.64
N LYS A 10 11.01 -7.65 -5.28
CA LYS A 10 11.57 -7.63 -3.92
C LYS A 10 11.93 -6.19 -3.52
N GLY A 11 11.29 -5.69 -2.46
CA GLY A 11 11.45 -4.32 -1.96
C GLY A 11 10.21 -3.44 -2.19
N ASP A 12 9.32 -3.80 -3.11
CA ASP A 12 8.07 -3.08 -3.33
C ASP A 12 7.04 -3.38 -2.23
N TYR A 13 6.14 -2.43 -2.00
CA TYR A 13 5.01 -2.52 -1.07
C TYR A 13 3.68 -2.24 -1.79
N PHE A 14 2.56 -2.65 -1.20
CA PHE A 14 1.22 -2.43 -1.77
C PHE A 14 0.10 -2.46 -0.71
N GLY A 15 -0.95 -1.66 -0.91
CA GLY A 15 -2.09 -1.55 0.02
C GLY A 15 -1.97 -0.41 1.02
N GLU A 16 -0.91 0.37 0.91
CA GLU A 16 -0.62 1.62 1.62
C GLU A 16 -1.80 2.61 1.60
N MET A 17 -2.52 2.77 0.47
CA MET A 17 -3.74 3.58 0.44
C MET A 17 -4.79 3.12 1.46
N ALA A 18 -5.09 1.82 1.52
CA ALA A 18 -6.11 1.31 2.44
C ALA A 18 -5.66 1.43 3.91
N LEU A 19 -4.38 1.14 4.18
CA LEU A 19 -3.79 1.28 5.52
C LEU A 19 -3.81 2.75 5.99
N LEU A 20 -3.45 3.71 5.13
CA LEU A 20 -3.07 5.06 5.54
C LEU A 20 -4.12 6.14 5.21
N GLN A 21 -5.15 5.80 4.43
CA GLN A 21 -6.24 6.71 4.04
C GLN A 21 -7.61 6.19 4.48
N HIS A 22 -7.67 5.04 5.16
CA HIS A 22 -8.90 4.32 5.52
C HIS A 22 -9.82 4.00 4.32
N THR A 23 -9.29 4.04 3.10
CA THR A 23 -10.02 3.74 1.87
C THR A 23 -10.22 2.23 1.70
N LYS A 24 -11.25 1.85 0.92
CA LYS A 24 -11.36 0.46 0.44
C LYS A 24 -10.12 0.11 -0.40
N ARG A 25 -9.76 -1.18 -0.43
CA ARG A 25 -8.68 -1.69 -1.30
C ARG A 25 -8.96 -1.26 -2.75
N SER A 26 -8.14 -0.34 -3.25
CA SER A 26 -8.06 -0.03 -4.69
C SER A 26 -7.59 -1.24 -5.50
N ALA A 27 -7.00 -2.24 -4.84
CA ALA A 27 -6.32 -3.39 -5.43
C ALA A 27 -6.75 -4.76 -4.91
N THR A 28 -7.09 -5.66 -5.83
CA THR A 28 -6.89 -7.12 -5.64
C THR A 28 -5.43 -7.46 -5.96
N THR A 29 -4.90 -8.59 -5.46
CA THR A 29 -3.55 -9.05 -5.84
C THR A 29 -3.41 -10.58 -5.60
N VAL A 30 -2.87 -11.34 -6.59
CA VAL A 30 -2.84 -12.84 -6.69
C VAL A 30 -1.56 -13.33 -7.42
N ALA A 31 -0.79 -14.36 -7.03
CA ALA A 31 0.64 -14.57 -7.42
C ALA A 31 1.03 -14.68 -8.90
N LEU A 32 2.29 -14.32 -9.17
CA LEU A 32 3.11 -14.88 -10.26
C LEU A 32 4.09 -15.98 -9.80
N THR A 33 4.65 -15.89 -8.59
CA THR A 33 5.66 -16.81 -8.05
C THR A 33 5.48 -17.00 -6.53
N TRP A 34 6.21 -17.95 -5.92
CA TRP A 34 6.37 -18.00 -4.46
C TRP A 34 6.99 -16.69 -3.95
N VAL A 35 6.52 -16.22 -2.80
CA VAL A 35 6.81 -14.87 -2.26
C VAL A 35 6.74 -14.87 -0.73
N GLN A 36 7.66 -14.15 -0.09
CA GLN A 36 7.57 -13.80 1.33
C GLN A 36 7.08 -12.36 1.46
N ILE A 37 6.07 -12.13 2.32
CA ILE A 37 5.47 -10.83 2.59
C ILE A 37 5.65 -10.50 4.07
N HIS A 38 6.09 -9.28 4.37
CA HIS A 38 5.95 -8.71 5.72
C HIS A 38 4.67 -7.88 5.76
N VAL A 39 3.73 -8.25 6.63
CA VAL A 39 2.43 -7.59 6.78
C VAL A 39 2.47 -6.67 7.99
N LEU A 40 1.99 -5.44 7.81
CA LEU A 40 1.75 -4.49 8.89
C LEU A 40 0.24 -4.28 9.02
N CYS A 41 -0.35 -4.63 10.16
CA CYS A 41 -1.77 -4.42 10.39
C CYS A 41 -2.04 -2.96 10.79
N ARG A 42 -3.31 -2.54 10.64
CA ARG A 42 -3.77 -1.21 11.09
C ARG A 42 -3.49 -1.00 12.58
N GLN A 43 -3.86 -1.98 13.41
CA GLN A 43 -3.74 -1.89 14.87
C GLN A 43 -2.29 -1.70 15.31
N ASP A 44 -1.34 -2.42 14.70
CA ASP A 44 0.08 -2.29 14.98
C ASP A 44 0.60 -0.90 14.60
N LEU A 45 0.19 -0.38 13.43
CA LEU A 45 0.58 0.96 12.99
C LEU A 45 -0.01 2.05 13.89
N ASP A 46 -1.30 1.97 14.22
CA ASP A 46 -1.98 2.96 15.05
C ASP A 46 -1.36 2.98 16.47
N TYR A 47 -1.06 1.82 17.05
CA TYR A 47 -0.30 1.70 18.29
C TYR A 47 1.12 2.30 18.22
N VAL A 48 1.86 2.04 17.14
CA VAL A 48 3.19 2.66 16.93
C VAL A 48 3.09 4.18 16.76
N LYS A 49 2.01 4.69 16.16
CA LYS A 49 1.77 6.14 16.05
C LYS A 49 1.43 6.79 17.39
N GLU A 50 0.70 6.10 18.26
CA GLU A 50 0.42 6.55 19.64
C GLU A 50 1.70 6.62 20.48
N LEU A 51 2.60 5.65 20.33
CA LEU A 51 3.91 5.65 21.01
C LEU A 51 4.88 6.72 20.49
N TYR A 52 4.84 7.04 19.20
CA TYR A 52 5.83 7.90 18.53
C TYR A 52 5.17 9.03 17.70
N PRO A 53 4.44 9.97 18.33
CA PRO A 53 3.59 10.94 17.64
C PRO A 53 4.36 11.91 16.72
N THR A 54 5.58 12.30 17.10
CA THR A 54 6.44 13.15 16.24
C THR A 54 6.84 12.44 14.95
N GLN A 55 7.10 11.14 15.03
CA GLN A 55 7.48 10.30 13.90
C GLN A 55 6.26 9.96 13.03
N ALA A 56 5.09 9.77 13.63
CA ALA A 56 3.82 9.60 12.92
C ALA A 56 3.55 10.76 11.95
N ALA A 57 3.73 12.01 12.39
CA ALA A 57 3.55 13.21 11.57
C ALA A 57 4.53 13.26 10.37
N ILE A 58 5.79 12.87 10.57
CA ILE A 58 6.78 12.76 9.49
C ILE A 58 6.31 11.73 8.45
N VAL A 59 5.97 10.53 8.91
CA VAL A 59 5.51 9.42 8.07
C VAL A 59 4.28 9.81 7.24
N GLU A 60 3.26 10.42 7.85
CA GLU A 60 2.05 10.89 7.15
C GLU A 60 2.34 11.97 6.10
N SER A 61 3.32 12.83 6.35
CA SER A 61 3.74 13.85 5.39
C SER A 61 4.41 13.24 4.15
N GLU A 62 5.31 12.26 4.32
CA GLU A 62 5.96 11.56 3.21
C GLU A 62 4.95 10.74 2.39
N ILE A 63 4.07 9.99 3.06
CA ILE A 63 2.96 9.25 2.43
C ILE A 63 2.13 10.18 1.54
N THR A 64 1.88 11.41 1.98
CA THR A 64 1.05 12.38 1.24
C THR A 64 1.77 12.97 0.02
N LYS A 65 3.11 13.01 0.01
CA LYS A 65 3.90 13.30 -1.21
C LYS A 65 3.78 12.16 -2.23
N TYR A 66 3.88 10.90 -1.81
CA TYR A 66 3.72 9.74 -2.70
C TYR A 66 2.34 9.70 -3.41
N LYS A 67 1.27 10.21 -2.78
CA LYS A 67 -0.06 10.35 -3.43
C LYS A 67 0.01 11.17 -4.72
N HIS A 68 0.72 12.31 -4.70
CA HIS A 68 0.82 13.23 -5.84
C HIS A 68 1.73 12.73 -6.97
N MET A 69 2.58 11.72 -6.72
CA MET A 69 3.39 11.08 -7.76
C MET A 69 2.63 9.97 -8.53
N LYS A 70 1.47 9.53 -8.01
CA LYS A 70 0.63 8.47 -8.63
C LYS A 70 -0.76 8.97 -9.07
N SER A 71 -1.13 10.22 -8.82
CA SER A 71 -2.44 10.80 -9.18
C SER A 71 -2.73 10.84 -10.69
N GLY A 72 -1.72 10.68 -11.55
CA GLY A 72 -1.91 10.51 -13.00
C GLY A 72 -2.57 9.18 -13.45
N PHE A 73 -2.99 8.31 -12.51
CA PHE A 73 -3.64 7.02 -12.79
C PHE A 73 -5.09 6.93 -12.28
N GLU A 74 -5.78 8.06 -12.23
CA GLU A 74 -7.21 8.15 -11.93
C GLU A 74 -8.05 7.41 -13.00
N GLY A 75 -8.53 6.22 -12.68
CA GLY A 75 -9.38 5.40 -13.57
C GLY A 75 -9.04 3.91 -13.65
N TYR A 76 -7.93 3.45 -13.04
CA TYR A 76 -7.57 2.02 -13.06
C TYR A 76 -7.63 1.38 -11.68
N LEU A 77 -8.58 0.44 -11.52
CA LEU A 77 -8.56 -0.52 -10.41
C LEU A 77 -7.19 -1.19 -10.37
N HIS A 78 -6.48 -1.06 -9.25
CA HIS A 78 -5.17 -1.66 -9.11
C HIS A 78 -5.30 -3.19 -9.14
N LEU A 79 -4.32 -3.87 -9.73
CA LEU A 79 -4.26 -5.33 -9.73
C LEU A 79 -2.80 -5.78 -9.93
N CYS A 80 -2.08 -5.79 -8.81
CA CYS A 80 -0.77 -6.43 -8.68
C CYS A 80 -0.94 -7.96 -8.56
N HIS A 81 0.13 -8.74 -8.37
CA HIS A 81 0.04 -10.21 -8.34
C HIS A 81 0.88 -10.92 -7.23
N LEU A 82 0.27 -11.24 -6.06
CA LEU A 82 0.78 -12.05 -4.93
C LEU A 82 -0.36 -12.91 -4.30
N ARG A 83 -0.14 -14.22 -4.11
CA ARG A 83 -1.03 -15.29 -3.57
C ARG A 83 -0.11 -16.26 -2.83
N ALA A 84 -0.63 -16.97 -1.83
CA ALA A 84 0.10 -18.03 -1.13
C ALA A 84 0.47 -19.19 -2.08
#